data_AF-A0A524BEF8-F1
#
_entry.id   AF-A0A524BEF8-F1
#
_cell.length_a   1.000
_cell.length_b   1.000
_cell.length_c   1.000
_cell.angle_alpha   90.00
_cell.angle_beta   90.00
_cell.angle_gamma   90.00
#
_symmetry.space_group_name_H-M   'P 1'
#
loop_
_entity.id
_entity.type
_entity.pdbx_description
1 polymer ?
#
loop_
_entity_poly.entity_id
_entity_poly.type
_entity_poly.pdbx_seq_one_letter_code
_entity_poly.pdbx_strand_id
1 'polypeptide(L)'
;GYFAMPVLHAGHLVARVDPAREKGTLVAKRVTLEVTSAGTPVRGAIDGTARALQEASSWVGADRIRVDEVVPSSAARSLRSAVSH
;
A
#
# COMPACT_ATOMS: atom_id res chain seq x y z
N GLY A 1 8.95 -9.73 16.03
CA GLY A 1 8.36 -10.11 14.74
C GLY A 1 8.08 -8.85 13.95
N TYR A 2 8.33 -8.84 12.65
CA TYR A 2 8.04 -7.69 11.81
C TYR A 2 6.53 -7.67 11.51
N PHE A 3 5.83 -6.64 11.97
CA PHE A 3 4.38 -6.50 11.77
C PHE A 3 4.15 -5.76 10.45
N ALA A 4 3.70 -6.50 9.44
CA ALA A 4 3.18 -5.91 8.23
C ALA A 4 1.65 -5.83 8.32
N MET A 5 1.08 -4.69 7.91
CA MET A 5 -0.36 -4.53 7.72
C MET A 5 -0.81 -5.35 6.49
N PRO A 6 -1.66 -6.38 6.65
CA PRO A 6 -2.23 -7.09 5.52
C PRO A 6 -3.31 -6.23 4.86
N VAL A 7 -3.30 -6.16 3.53
CA VAL A 7 -4.32 -5.46 2.74
C VAL A 7 -5.21 -6.48 2.06
N LEU A 8 -6.50 -6.41 2.36
CA LEU A 8 -7.52 -7.23 1.72
C LEU A 8 -8.29 -6.42 0.68
N HIS A 9 -8.58 -7.03 -0.46
CA HIS A 9 -9.47 -6.50 -1.48
C HIS A 9 -10.34 -7.61 -2.06
N ALA A 10 -11.65 -7.40 -2.09
CA ALA A 10 -12.63 -8.40 -2.53
C ALA A 10 -12.46 -9.79 -1.86
N GLY A 11 -12.10 -9.82 -0.57
CA GLY A 11 -11.90 -11.06 0.19
C GLY A 11 -10.53 -11.73 0.00
N HIS A 12 -9.64 -11.15 -0.79
CA HIS A 12 -8.30 -11.69 -1.04
C HIS A 12 -7.21 -10.81 -0.45
N LEU A 13 -6.13 -11.42 0.03
CA LEU A 13 -4.90 -10.69 0.33
C LEU A 13 -4.30 -10.19 -0.99
N VAL A 14 -4.04 -8.88 -1.06
CA VAL A 14 -3.50 -8.25 -2.26
C VAL A 14 -2.20 -7.48 -2.01
N ALA A 15 -1.88 -7.17 -0.75
CA ALA A 15 -0.60 -6.59 -0.39
C ALA A 15 -0.25 -6.80 1.10
N ARG A 16 1.03 -6.59 1.41
CA ARG A 16 1.54 -6.37 2.77
C ARG A 16 2.28 -5.05 2.82
N VAL A 17 1.98 -4.24 3.83
CA VAL A 17 2.57 -2.92 4.01
C VAL A 17 3.35 -2.88 5.32
N ASP A 18 4.52 -2.24 5.32
CA ASP A 18 5.20 -1.81 6.54
C ASP A 18 4.84 -0.33 6.83
N PRO A 19 3.85 -0.07 7.71
CA PRO A 19 3.44 1.28 8.03
C PRO A 19 4.31 1.89 9.12
N ALA A 20 4.60 3.17 8.97
CA ALA A 20 5.13 4.03 10.00
C ALA A 20 4.39 5.36 10.00
N ARG A 21 4.57 6.17 11.05
CA ARG A 21 4.00 7.51 11.15
C ARG A 21 5.09 8.53 11.42
N GLU A 22 5.12 9.59 10.63
CA GLU A 22 6.10 10.68 10.74
C GLU A 22 5.40 12.03 10.57
N LYS A 23 5.34 12.84 11.64
CA LYS A 23 4.88 14.25 11.59
C LYS A 23 3.59 14.48 10.76
N GLY A 24 2.55 13.69 11.02
CA GLY A 24 1.28 13.78 10.28
C GLY A 24 1.24 13.02 8.95
N THR A 25 2.31 12.31 8.59
CA THR A 25 2.36 11.46 7.38
C THR A 25 2.29 9.99 7.76
N LEU A 26 1.41 9.24 7.10
CA LEU A 26 1.48 7.78 7.05
C LEU A 26 2.53 7.38 6.02
N VAL A 27 3.57 6.70 6.46
CA VAL A 27 4.68 6.25 5.63
C VAL A 27 4.53 4.75 5.39
N ALA A 28 4.22 4.36 4.16
CA ALA A 28 4.34 2.98 3.73
C ALA A 28 5.80 2.74 3.32
N LYS A 29 6.63 2.33 4.30
CA LYS A 29 8.08 2.12 4.11
C LYS A 29 8.35 1.09 3.01
N ARG A 30 7.56 0.01 3.03
CA ARG A 30 7.55 -1.01 1.99
C ARG A 30 6.13 -1.48 1.72
N VAL A 31 5.78 -1.57 0.45
CA VAL A 31 4.56 -2.20 -0.04
C VAL A 31 4.95 -3.39 -0.90
N THR A 32 4.55 -4.60 -0.50
CA THR A 32 4.72 -5.81 -1.30
C THR A 32 3.35 -6.24 -1.80
N LEU A 33 3.09 -6.04 -3.09
CA LEU A 33 1.86 -6.45 -3.76
C LEU A 33 1.92 -7.95 -4.06
N GLU A 34 0.79 -8.63 -3.92
CA GLU A 34 0.63 -9.98 -4.45
C GLU A 34 0.67 -9.93 -5.98
N VAL A 35 1.36 -10.90 -6.58
CA VAL A 35 1.60 -10.96 -8.02
C VAL A 35 1.06 -12.24 -8.63
N THR A 36 0.72 -12.18 -9.92
CA THR A 36 0.45 -13.36 -10.74
C THR A 36 1.75 -14.12 -11.02
N SER A 37 1.64 -15.32 -11.60
CA SER A 37 2.81 -16.08 -12.05
C SER A 37 3.69 -15.34 -13.08
N ALA A 38 3.13 -14.33 -13.75
CA ALA A 38 3.87 -13.46 -14.68
C ALA A 38 4.60 -12.30 -13.98
N GLY A 39 4.55 -12.21 -12.64
CA GLY A 39 5.20 -11.15 -11.86
C GLY A 39 4.48 -9.79 -11.90
N THR A 40 3.27 -9.72 -12.48
CA THR A 40 2.43 -8.52 -12.48
C THR A 40 1.50 -8.51 -11.27
N PRO A 41 1.17 -7.34 -10.67
CA PRO A 41 0.24 -7.27 -9.55
C PRO A 41 -1.11 -7.93 -9.86
N VAL A 42 -1.69 -8.63 -8.87
CA VAL A 42 -3.04 -9.19 -9.01
C VAL A 42 -4.09 -8.08 -9.19
N ARG A 43 -5.23 -8.43 -9.80
CA ARG A 43 -6.31 -7.46 -10.07
C ARG A 43 -6.76 -6.79 -8.77
N GLY A 44 -6.85 -5.46 -8.80
CA GLY A 44 -7.29 -4.66 -7.65
C GLY A 44 -6.23 -4.48 -6.56
N ALA A 45 -5.00 -5.00 -6.73
CA ALA A 45 -3.95 -4.81 -5.73
C ALA A 45 -3.56 -3.34 -5.56
N ILE A 46 -3.47 -2.58 -6.66
CA ILE A 46 -3.13 -1.15 -6.61
C ILE A 46 -4.26 -0.36 -5.93
N ASP A 47 -5.49 -0.45 -6.44
CA ASP A 47 -6.62 0.33 -5.94
C ASP A 47 -6.99 -0.06 -4.50
N GLY A 48 -6.99 -1.36 -4.19
CA GLY A 48 -7.23 -1.88 -2.85
C GLY A 48 -6.18 -1.41 -1.85
N THR A 49 -4.90 -1.39 -2.24
CA THR A 49 -3.82 -0.88 -1.39
C THR A 49 -3.91 0.62 -1.22
N ALA A 50 -4.19 1.38 -2.28
CA ALA A 50 -4.33 2.83 -2.19
C ALA A 50 -5.46 3.22 -1.22
N ARG A 51 -6.62 2.58 -1.35
CA ARG A 51 -7.76 2.77 -0.43
C ARG A 51 -7.40 2.40 1.01
N ALA A 52 -6.75 1.26 1.23
CA ALA A 52 -6.34 0.85 2.57
C ALA A 52 -5.36 1.85 3.21
N LEU A 53 -4.45 2.44 2.44
CA LEU A 53 -3.55 3.49 2.92
C LEU A 53 -4.30 4.78 3.27
N GLN A 54 -5.31 5.17 2.49
CA GLN A 54 -6.18 6.33 2.79
C GLN A 54 -7.03 6.10 4.05
N GLU A 55 -7.62 4.92 4.20
CA GLU A 55 -8.38 4.58 5.41
C GLU A 55 -7.45 4.54 6.63
N ALA A 56 -6.27 3.91 6.50
CA ALA A 56 -5.28 3.87 7.57
C ALA A 56 -4.76 5.26 7.96
N SER A 57 -4.57 6.17 6.99
CA SER A 57 -4.12 7.54 7.29
C SER A 57 -5.15 8.29 8.12
N SER A 58 -6.45 8.08 7.84
CA SER A 58 -7.54 8.67 8.63
C SER A 58 -7.53 8.19 10.09
N TRP A 59 -7.32 6.89 10.32
CA TRP A 59 -7.32 6.31 11.67
C TRP A 59 -6.15 6.78 12.52
N VAL A 60 -4.99 6.97 11.89
CA VAL A 60 -3.81 7.47 12.59
C VAL A 60 -3.75 9.00 12.62
N GLY A 61 -4.72 9.73 12.08
CA GLY A 61 -4.68 11.20 12.01
C GLY A 61 -3.47 11.71 11.22
N ALA A 62 -3.27 11.13 10.03
CA ALA A 62 -2.30 11.56 9.04
C ALA A 62 -3.01 12.16 7.82
N ASP A 63 -2.61 13.37 7.43
CA ASP A 63 -3.15 14.11 6.28
C ASP A 63 -2.39 13.82 4.99
N ARG A 64 -1.23 13.16 5.10
CA ARG A 64 -0.36 12.81 3.98
C ARG A 64 -0.05 11.33 3.98
N ILE A 65 0.12 10.78 2.79
CA ILE A 65 0.59 9.42 2.56
C ILE A 65 1.86 9.49 1.75
N ARG A 66 2.90 8.79 2.20
CA ARG A 66 4.17 8.64 1.50
C ARG A 66 4.45 7.17 1.27
N VAL A 67 4.74 6.79 0.03
CA VAL A 67 5.04 5.41 -0.35
C VAL A 67 6.51 5.34 -0.81
N ASP A 68 7.33 4.67 -0.02
CA ASP A 68 8.77 4.58 -0.24
C ASP A 68 9.10 3.44 -1.19
N GLU A 69 9.24 2.22 -0.70
CA GLU A 69 9.51 1.05 -1.53
C GLU A 69 8.22 0.36 -1.98
N VAL A 70 8.16 -0.04 -3.26
CA VAL A 70 7.07 -0.86 -3.81
C VAL A 70 7.66 -2.05 -4.53
N VAL A 71 7.11 -3.23 -4.26
CA VAL A 71 7.47 -4.49 -4.89
C VAL A 71 6.22 -5.13 -5.50
N PRO A 72 6.19 -5.42 -6.81
CA PRO A 72 7.26 -5.17 -7.78
C PRO A 72 7.45 -3.66 -8.08
N SER A 73 8.68 -3.25 -8.41
CA SER A 73 9.01 -1.84 -8.67
C SER A 73 8.28 -1.23 -9.87
N SER A 74 7.87 -2.08 -10.83
CA SER A 74 7.02 -1.69 -11.97
C SER A 74 5.67 -1.11 -11.55
N ALA A 75 5.16 -1.46 -10.37
CA ALA A 75 3.89 -0.95 -9.85
C ALA A 75 4.03 0.38 -9.09
N ALA A 76 5.25 0.84 -8.79
CA ALA A 76 5.50 1.94 -7.89
C ALA A 76 4.86 3.27 -8.36
N ARG A 77 4.93 3.55 -9.67
CA ARG A 77 4.32 4.76 -10.26
C ARG A 77 2.81 4.73 -10.10
N SER A 78 2.17 3.62 -10.45
CA SER A 78 0.72 3.47 -10.39
C SER A 78 0.20 3.59 -8.96
N LEU A 79 0.86 2.95 -7.99
CA LEU A 79 0.46 3.05 -6.58
C LEU A 79 0.61 4.47 -6.03
N ARG A 80 1.72 5.17 -6.32
CA ARG A 80 1.92 6.56 -5.88
C ARG A 80 0.89 7.51 -6.49
N SER A 81 0.51 7.29 -7.75
CA SER A 81 -0.56 8.05 -8.40
C SER A 81 -1.90 7.83 -7.70
N ALA A 82 -2.22 6.57 -7.37
CA ALA A 82 -3.50 6.20 -6.79
C ALA A 82 -3.73 6.74 -5.36
N VAL A 83 -2.67 6.95 -4.57
CA VAL A 83 -2.77 7.52 -3.21
C VAL A 83 -2.78 9.05 -3.17
N SER A 84 -2.51 9.71 -4.31
CA SER A 84 -2.43 11.17 -4.41
C SER A 84 -3.78 11.81 -4.79
N HIS A 85 -4.85 11.01 -4.88
CA HIS A 85 -6.22 11.43 -5.14
C HIS A 85 -7.07 11.35 -3.88
#